data_AF-A0A495IUH0-F1
#
_entry.id   AF-A0A495IUH0-F1
#
_cell.length_a   1.000
_cell.length_b   1.000
_cell.length_c   1.000
_cell.angle_alpha   90.00
_cell.angle_beta   90.00
_cell.angle_gamma   90.00
#
_symmetry.space_group_name_H-M   'P 1'
#
loop_
_entity.id
_entity.type
_entity.pdbx_description
1 polymer ?
#
loop_
_entity_poly.entity_id
_entity_poly.type
_entity_poly.pdbx_seq_one_letter_code
_entity_poly.pdbx_strand_id
1 'polypeptide(L)'
;MIDTTSPWVYVPLILIGAVLLIYIIGNFVTGGAIFKSDLLAENSVCPADLVYYLPAASLQLTVTASVVGTLGAEQTVESAELLGLDFVNTVSIVPDTDYGLALQYQASAFAADEMKCVVDTNGLLSSIQTTTDDRIAGILNEIANAPLKLLEGKGLASTPRASLTEKKGTTNLTFEKTFNLPLTGIPKRLYPMPWKINIPGGTAEPVDASFSILFDEVIEKTIDKSKMKAVSGILTRPMRTINMQILAAFEGKDTKTAPNEVSEILPKAEEAKKDDAENDEPSKKEKMLQQEDDAVKKNTKTQEPAEKIAKPDTLAYEEANARLEYHFLITIPDTSRLIKVEVKRSSFVKRANAPKFVSGLLTENSITKPSEIEGFAAIPVGIGKALISIPARLLTFTVQNKKTELELQKQLLALQQEAAKKDGLVGR
;
A
#
# COMPACT_ATOMS: atom_id res chain seq x y z
N MET A 1 58.07 -4.57 26.92
CA MET A 1 57.09 -3.62 27.51
C MET A 1 56.53 -2.80 26.37
N ILE A 2 55.22 -2.85 26.14
CA ILE A 2 54.56 -1.92 25.22
C ILE A 2 54.46 -0.60 25.99
N ASP A 3 55.04 0.48 25.46
CA ASP A 3 54.97 1.80 26.08
C ASP A 3 53.53 2.31 25.98
N THR A 4 52.78 2.16 27.08
CA THR A 4 51.37 2.57 27.17
C THR A 4 51.18 4.09 27.13
N THR A 5 52.26 4.88 27.14
CA THR A 5 52.20 6.34 27.04
C THR A 5 52.20 6.84 25.59
N SER A 6 52.44 5.97 24.61
CA SER A 6 52.44 6.35 23.21
C SER A 6 51.04 6.78 22.75
N PRO A 7 50.86 8.01 22.23
CA PRO A 7 49.55 8.53 21.80
C PRO A 7 48.92 7.69 20.67
N TRP A 8 49.74 6.94 19.93
CA TRP A 8 49.31 6.04 18.85
C TRP A 8 48.40 4.90 19.34
N VAL A 9 48.45 4.54 20.63
CA VAL A 9 47.57 3.52 21.22
C VAL A 9 46.11 3.99 21.30
N TYR A 10 45.87 5.30 21.44
CA TYR A 10 44.52 5.86 21.57
C TYR A 10 43.85 6.22 20.24
N VAL A 11 44.64 6.43 19.18
CA VAL A 11 44.14 6.74 17.83
C VAL A 11 43.04 5.78 17.35
N PRO A 12 43.19 4.44 17.43
CA PRO A 12 42.13 3.51 16.99
C PRO A 12 40.86 3.62 17.85
N LEU A 13 40.98 3.86 19.17
CA LEU A 13 39.83 4.03 20.06
C LEU A 13 39.04 5.30 19.72
N ILE A 14 39.74 6.41 19.46
CA ILE A 14 39.13 7.67 19.06
C ILE A 14 38.42 7.50 17.71
N LEU A 15 39.05 6.81 16.75
CA LEU A 15 38.46 6.58 15.43
C LEU A 15 37.20 5.70 15.51
N ILE A 16 37.21 4.64 16.33
CA ILE A 16 36.02 3.81 16.58
C ILE A 16 34.91 4.65 17.23
N GLY A 17 35.23 5.46 18.25
CA GLY A 17 34.27 6.34 18.91
C GLY A 17 33.64 7.36 17.96
N ALA A 18 34.43 7.95 17.06
CA ALA A 18 33.95 8.88 16.05
C ALA A 18 33.01 8.19 15.04
N VAL A 19 33.35 6.97 14.57
CA VAL A 19 32.48 6.19 13.66
C VAL A 19 31.15 5.85 14.34
N LEU A 20 31.16 5.43 15.61
CA LEU A 20 29.94 5.17 16.37
C LEU A 20 29.09 6.42 16.56
N LEU A 21 29.72 7.58 16.83
CA LEU A 21 29.01 8.85 16.97
C LEU A 21 28.33 9.26 15.66
N ILE A 22 29.05 9.17 14.53
CA ILE A 22 28.51 9.43 13.19
C ILE A 22 27.34 8.49 12.89
N TYR A 23 27.46 7.20 13.25
CA TYR A 23 26.38 6.23 13.10
C TYR A 23 25.12 6.62 13.90
N ILE A 24 25.27 6.99 15.18
CA ILE A 24 24.15 7.40 16.04
C ILE A 24 23.46 8.64 15.48
N ILE A 25 24.24 9.65 15.08
CA ILE A 25 23.70 10.88 14.48
C ILE A 25 22.98 10.56 13.16
N GLY A 26 23.58 9.76 12.28
CA GLY A 26 22.98 9.38 11.01
C GLY A 26 21.66 8.63 11.18
N ASN A 27 21.58 7.70 12.13
CA ASN A 27 20.35 6.96 12.43
C ASN A 27 19.27 7.88 13.01
N PHE A 28 19.65 8.85 13.86
CA PHE A 28 18.72 9.83 14.42
C PHE A 28 18.14 10.77 13.36
N VAL A 29 18.97 11.28 12.45
CA VAL A 29 18.54 12.23 11.40
C VAL A 29 17.66 11.55 10.36
N THR A 30 17.98 10.32 9.96
CA THR A 30 17.22 9.58 8.93
C THR A 30 15.97 8.87 9.47
N GLY A 31 15.84 8.75 10.80
CA GLY A 31 14.76 8.02 11.46
C GLY A 31 14.76 6.51 11.18
N GLY A 32 15.84 5.99 10.58
CA GLY A 32 16.03 4.57 10.26
C GLY A 32 15.04 4.00 9.24
N ALA A 33 14.28 4.83 8.51
CA ALA A 33 13.32 4.33 7.53
C ALA A 33 14.03 3.66 6.35
N ILE A 34 13.58 2.45 5.97
CA ILE A 34 14.11 1.73 4.81
C ILE A 34 13.51 2.25 3.52
N PHE A 35 12.22 2.58 3.56
CA PHE A 35 11.48 3.05 2.40
C PHE A 35 10.95 4.47 2.61
N LYS A 36 10.87 5.19 1.50
CA LYS A 36 10.18 6.46 1.37
C LYS A 36 9.16 6.31 0.24
N SER A 37 7.89 6.55 0.53
CA SER A 37 6.84 6.60 -0.49
C SER A 37 6.60 8.05 -0.89
N ASP A 38 6.56 8.31 -2.18
CA ASP A 38 6.16 9.60 -2.73
C ASP A 38 5.03 9.44 -3.74
N LEU A 39 4.20 10.46 -3.90
CA LEU A 39 3.14 10.45 -4.90
C LEU A 39 3.74 10.71 -6.27
N LEU A 40 3.40 9.89 -7.26
CA LEU A 40 3.78 10.15 -8.64
C LEU A 40 2.96 11.33 -9.15
N ALA A 41 3.64 12.44 -9.43
CA ALA A 41 3.02 13.53 -10.15
C ALA A 41 2.83 13.14 -11.61
N GLU A 42 1.74 13.62 -12.20
CA GLU A 42 1.43 13.38 -13.60
C GLU A 42 2.60 13.89 -14.47
N ASN A 43 3.25 12.98 -15.20
CA ASN A 43 4.43 13.22 -16.04
C ASN A 43 5.77 13.51 -15.32
N SER A 44 5.89 13.28 -14.02
CA SER A 44 7.20 13.41 -13.36
C SER A 44 8.04 12.14 -13.44
N VAL A 45 9.30 12.29 -13.83
CA VAL A 45 10.30 11.23 -13.72
C VAL A 45 10.84 11.24 -12.30
N CYS A 46 10.17 10.52 -11.40
CA CYS A 46 10.67 10.32 -10.04
C CYS A 46 11.60 9.10 -10.03
N PRO A 47 12.84 9.19 -9.51
CA PRO A 47 13.66 8.00 -9.31
C PRO A 47 12.92 7.08 -8.34
N ALA A 48 12.52 5.90 -8.77
CA ALA A 48 11.78 4.95 -7.95
C ALA A 48 12.37 3.55 -8.14
N ASP A 49 12.59 2.83 -7.05
CA ASP A 49 13.00 1.43 -7.11
C ASP A 49 11.79 0.52 -7.42
N LEU A 50 10.59 0.98 -7.04
CA LEU A 50 9.33 0.31 -7.32
C LEU A 50 8.20 1.33 -7.49
N VAL A 51 7.35 1.10 -8.48
CA VAL A 51 6.09 1.85 -8.66
C VAL A 51 4.92 0.92 -8.40
N TYR A 52 3.93 1.39 -7.64
CA TYR A 52 2.70 0.66 -7.36
C TYR A 52 1.52 1.62 -7.25
N TYR A 53 0.30 1.11 -7.43
CA TYR A 53 -0.94 1.87 -7.25
C TYR A 53 -1.59 1.56 -5.90
N LEU A 54 -2.29 2.54 -5.35
CA LEU A 54 -3.18 2.29 -4.20
C LEU A 54 -4.38 1.43 -4.62
N PRO A 55 -4.92 0.60 -3.71
CA PRO A 55 -6.09 -0.21 -4.02
C PRO A 55 -7.36 0.66 -4.11
N ALA A 56 -8.15 0.46 -5.14
CA ALA A 56 -9.52 0.93 -5.28
C ALA A 56 -10.46 -0.27 -5.33
N ALA A 57 -11.77 -0.03 -5.21
CA ALA A 57 -12.78 -1.06 -5.40
C ALA A 57 -13.62 -0.78 -6.64
N SER A 58 -13.94 -1.83 -7.38
CA SER A 58 -15.01 -1.87 -8.36
C SER A 58 -16.04 -2.91 -7.91
N LEU A 59 -17.28 -2.46 -7.77
CA LEU A 59 -18.41 -3.31 -7.46
C LEU A 59 -18.93 -3.93 -8.75
N GLN A 60 -18.89 -5.25 -8.83
CA GLN A 60 -19.56 -6.01 -9.88
C GLN A 60 -20.89 -6.49 -9.30
N LEU A 61 -21.97 -5.90 -9.80
CA LEU A 61 -23.32 -6.27 -9.43
C LEU A 61 -23.93 -7.11 -10.55
N THR A 62 -24.01 -8.42 -10.33
CA THR A 62 -24.73 -9.32 -11.23
C THR A 62 -26.19 -9.33 -10.82
N VAL A 63 -27.05 -8.87 -11.73
CA VAL A 63 -28.50 -8.84 -11.54
C VAL A 63 -29.11 -9.92 -12.41
N THR A 64 -29.91 -10.76 -11.77
CA THR A 64 -30.63 -11.85 -12.41
C THR A 64 -32.11 -11.51 -12.38
N ALA A 65 -32.66 -11.18 -13.54
CA ALA A 65 -34.08 -10.93 -13.70
C ALA A 65 -34.80 -12.22 -14.08
N SER A 66 -35.76 -12.60 -13.24
CA SER A 66 -36.67 -13.71 -13.51
C SER A 66 -37.89 -13.15 -14.23
N VAL A 67 -38.07 -13.52 -15.49
CA VAL A 67 -39.20 -13.08 -16.31
C VAL A 67 -40.08 -14.29 -16.64
N VAL A 68 -41.38 -14.15 -16.41
CA VAL A 68 -42.38 -15.13 -16.82
C VAL A 68 -43.00 -14.65 -18.12
N GLY A 69 -42.79 -15.43 -19.19
CA GLY A 69 -43.40 -15.19 -20.48
C GLY A 69 -44.64 -16.06 -20.69
N THR A 70 -45.73 -15.48 -21.16
CA THR A 70 -46.89 -16.24 -21.63
C THR A 70 -46.69 -16.56 -23.11
N LEU A 71 -46.61 -17.86 -23.42
CA LEU A 71 -46.48 -18.34 -24.80
C LEU A 71 -47.85 -18.29 -25.49
N GLY A 72 -47.89 -17.67 -26.67
CA GLY A 72 -49.02 -17.68 -27.58
C GLY A 72 -49.16 -19.00 -28.33
N ALA A 73 -50.14 -19.06 -29.23
CA ALA A 73 -50.44 -20.26 -30.03
C ALA A 73 -49.26 -20.75 -30.89
N GLU A 74 -48.34 -19.86 -31.24
CA GLU A 74 -47.17 -20.15 -32.10
C GLU A 74 -45.86 -20.38 -31.31
N GLN A 75 -45.93 -20.61 -30.00
CA GLN A 75 -44.73 -20.62 -29.10
C GLN A 75 -43.94 -19.30 -29.09
N THR A 76 -44.53 -18.21 -29.57
CA THR A 76 -44.00 -16.86 -29.45
C THR A 76 -44.40 -16.28 -28.09
N VAL A 77 -43.54 -15.49 -27.46
CA VAL A 77 -43.88 -14.84 -26.18
C VAL A 77 -44.74 -13.61 -26.48
N GLU A 78 -46.03 -13.67 -26.13
CA GLU A 78 -47.02 -12.60 -26.39
C GLU A 78 -47.00 -11.53 -25.30
N SER A 79 -46.79 -11.93 -24.05
CA SER A 79 -46.62 -11.02 -22.90
C SER A 79 -45.54 -11.55 -21.98
N ALA A 80 -44.85 -10.64 -21.31
CA ALA A 80 -43.81 -10.96 -20.35
C ALA A 80 -43.92 -10.05 -19.14
N GLU A 81 -43.71 -10.61 -17.95
CA GLU A 81 -43.80 -9.90 -16.69
C GLU A 81 -42.57 -10.19 -15.84
N LEU A 82 -42.04 -9.14 -15.18
CA LEU A 82 -40.94 -9.28 -14.26
C LEU A 82 -41.44 -9.93 -12.98
N LEU A 83 -41.01 -11.16 -12.72
CA LEU A 83 -41.37 -11.89 -11.50
C LEU A 83 -40.52 -11.44 -10.30
N GLY A 84 -39.25 -11.14 -10.54
CA GLY A 84 -38.32 -10.79 -9.47
C GLY A 84 -36.92 -10.42 -9.98
N LEU A 85 -36.15 -9.79 -9.09
CA LEU A 85 -34.75 -9.47 -9.29
C LEU A 85 -33.94 -10.10 -8.15
N ASP A 86 -32.94 -10.89 -8.52
CA ASP A 86 -31.93 -11.38 -7.59
C ASP A 86 -30.61 -10.64 -7.83
N PHE A 87 -29.95 -10.27 -6.74
CA PHE A 87 -28.74 -9.48 -6.76
C PHE A 87 -27.58 -10.25 -6.15
N VAL A 88 -26.50 -10.41 -6.91
CA VAL A 88 -25.23 -10.96 -6.43
C VAL A 88 -24.16 -9.89 -6.57
N ASN A 89 -23.61 -9.45 -5.44
CA ASN A 89 -22.56 -8.44 -5.41
C ASN A 89 -21.18 -9.08 -5.19
N THR A 90 -20.23 -8.74 -6.05
CA THR A 90 -18.82 -9.10 -5.87
C THR A 90 -17.97 -7.83 -5.88
N VAL A 91 -17.20 -7.61 -4.83
CA VAL A 91 -16.23 -6.50 -4.77
C VAL A 91 -14.92 -6.98 -5.35
N SER A 92 -14.47 -6.32 -6.42
CA SER A 92 -13.15 -6.55 -7.02
C SER A 92 -12.20 -5.41 -6.66
N ILE A 93 -11.01 -5.74 -6.19
CA ILE A 93 -9.97 -4.74 -5.91
C ILE A 93 -9.19 -4.47 -7.19
N VAL A 94 -9.14 -3.20 -7.60
CA VAL A 94 -8.51 -2.73 -8.84
C VAL A 94 -7.47 -1.66 -8.50
N PRO A 95 -6.44 -1.46 -9.33
CA PRO A 95 -5.49 -0.36 -9.14
C PRO A 95 -6.18 1.00 -9.29
N ASP A 96 -5.93 1.90 -8.36
CA ASP A 96 -6.31 3.29 -8.46
C ASP A 96 -5.26 4.05 -9.28
N THR A 97 -5.52 4.20 -10.58
CA THR A 97 -4.59 4.84 -11.51
C THR A 97 -4.34 6.31 -11.20
N ASP A 98 -5.21 6.95 -10.43
CA ASP A 98 -5.04 8.34 -9.99
C ASP A 98 -4.01 8.45 -8.86
N TYR A 99 -3.71 7.36 -8.15
CA TYR A 99 -2.80 7.33 -7.01
C TYR A 99 -1.67 6.32 -7.21
N GLY A 100 -0.81 6.62 -8.18
CA GLY A 100 0.49 5.97 -8.33
C GLY A 100 1.47 6.45 -7.26
N LEU A 101 2.20 5.52 -6.66
CA LEU A 101 3.22 5.78 -5.64
C LEU A 101 4.59 5.28 -6.11
N ALA A 102 5.59 6.13 -5.92
CA ALA A 102 7.00 5.80 -6.06
C ALA A 102 7.54 5.36 -4.71
N LEU A 103 7.99 4.10 -4.61
CA LEU A 103 8.70 3.59 -3.46
C LEU A 103 10.20 3.70 -3.72
N GLN A 104 10.88 4.46 -2.86
CA GLN A 104 12.33 4.65 -2.89
C GLN A 104 12.96 3.95 -1.70
N TYR A 105 13.94 3.11 -1.97
CA TYR A 105 14.84 2.55 -0.99
C TYR A 105 15.85 3.61 -0.53
N GLN A 106 15.98 3.75 0.79
CA GLN A 106 16.89 4.70 1.42
C GLN A 106 18.14 3.96 1.88
N ALA A 107 19.14 3.82 1.01
CA ALA A 107 20.37 3.09 1.33
C ALA A 107 21.07 3.62 2.60
N SER A 108 21.63 2.72 3.40
CA SER A 108 22.45 3.07 4.56
C SER A 108 23.83 2.43 4.44
N ALA A 109 24.88 3.23 4.64
CA ALA A 109 26.27 2.74 4.62
C ALA A 109 26.57 1.74 5.75
N PHE A 110 25.72 1.70 6.79
CA PHE A 110 25.91 0.88 7.98
C PHE A 110 24.99 -0.35 8.03
N ALA A 111 24.11 -0.51 7.05
CA ALA A 111 23.18 -1.62 6.97
C ALA A 111 23.44 -2.47 5.72
N ALA A 112 23.21 -3.77 5.85
CA ALA A 112 23.13 -4.72 4.76
C ALA A 112 21.65 -5.06 4.66
N ASP A 113 20.95 -4.30 3.82
CA ASP A 113 19.53 -4.53 3.60
C ASP A 113 19.36 -5.48 2.42
N GLU A 114 18.72 -6.61 2.68
CA GLU A 114 18.16 -7.48 1.65
C GLU A 114 16.68 -7.17 1.52
N MET A 115 16.25 -6.77 0.33
CA MET A 115 14.86 -6.42 0.07
C MET A 115 14.31 -7.18 -1.13
N LYS A 116 13.07 -7.64 -0.98
CA LYS A 116 12.26 -8.20 -2.05
C LYS A 116 10.90 -7.53 -2.04
N CYS A 117 10.67 -6.71 -3.05
CA CYS A 117 9.39 -6.06 -3.28
C CYS A 117 8.72 -6.72 -4.49
N VAL A 118 7.44 -7.06 -4.37
CA VAL A 118 6.66 -7.68 -5.43
C VAL A 118 5.36 -6.92 -5.60
N VAL A 119 5.09 -6.54 -6.84
CA VAL A 119 3.83 -5.96 -7.31
C VAL A 119 3.15 -7.02 -8.16
N ASP A 120 1.83 -7.12 -8.06
CA ASP A 120 1.05 -8.07 -8.85
C ASP A 120 0.91 -7.62 -10.31
N THR A 121 0.22 -8.44 -11.12
CA THR A 121 -0.01 -8.13 -12.54
C THR A 121 -0.89 -6.89 -12.76
N ASN A 122 -1.62 -6.45 -11.73
CA ASN A 122 -2.49 -5.28 -11.78
C ASN A 122 -1.77 -4.01 -11.31
N GLY A 123 -0.50 -4.09 -10.93
CA GLY A 123 0.21 -2.92 -10.40
C GLY A 123 -0.05 -2.65 -8.91
N LEU A 124 -0.68 -3.57 -8.19
CA LEU A 124 -0.93 -3.47 -6.74
C LEU A 124 0.19 -4.14 -5.94
N LEU A 125 0.49 -3.57 -4.78
CA LEU A 125 1.52 -4.13 -3.91
C LEU A 125 1.10 -5.50 -3.34
N SER A 126 1.95 -6.52 -3.49
CA SER A 126 1.66 -7.89 -3.03
C SER A 126 2.52 -8.29 -1.83
N SER A 127 3.83 -8.06 -1.88
CA SER A 127 4.69 -8.39 -0.74
C SER A 127 5.89 -7.48 -0.67
N ILE A 128 6.25 -7.09 0.55
CA ILE A 128 7.54 -6.48 0.85
C ILE A 128 8.19 -7.32 1.94
N GLN A 129 9.37 -7.83 1.65
CA GLN A 129 10.21 -8.52 2.62
C GLN A 129 11.51 -7.74 2.72
N THR A 130 11.85 -7.32 3.94
CA THR A 130 13.12 -6.67 4.22
C THR A 130 13.80 -7.38 5.37
N THR A 131 15.05 -7.75 5.15
CA THR A 131 15.96 -8.19 6.19
C THR A 131 17.07 -7.17 6.28
N THR A 132 17.16 -6.48 7.41
CA THR A 132 18.26 -5.56 7.69
C THR A 132 19.22 -6.26 8.62
N ASP A 133 20.46 -6.44 8.18
CA ASP A 133 21.57 -6.83 9.04
C ASP A 133 22.46 -5.62 9.34
N ASP A 134 22.92 -5.52 10.59
CA ASP A 134 23.89 -4.50 10.96
C ASP A 134 25.27 -4.89 10.39
N ARG A 135 25.81 -4.04 9.51
CA ARG A 135 27.12 -4.28 8.92
C ARG A 135 28.26 -3.89 9.84
N ILE A 136 28.06 -3.29 11.00
CA ILE A 136 29.17 -2.92 11.88
C ILE A 136 29.97 -4.17 12.28
N ALA A 137 29.29 -5.23 12.71
CA ALA A 137 29.95 -6.50 13.01
C ALA A 137 30.53 -7.16 11.74
N GLY A 138 29.80 -7.07 10.62
CA GLY A 138 30.20 -7.61 9.32
C GLY A 138 31.46 -6.94 8.74
N ILE A 139 31.51 -5.61 8.68
CA ILE A 139 32.65 -4.81 8.19
C ILE A 139 33.89 -5.06 9.04
N LEU A 140 33.75 -5.16 10.37
CA LEU A 140 34.85 -5.54 11.25
C LEU A 140 35.41 -6.94 10.90
N ASN A 141 34.52 -7.86 10.52
CA ASN A 141 34.88 -9.22 10.12
C ASN A 141 35.32 -9.35 8.64
N GLU A 142 34.79 -8.55 7.71
CA GLU A 142 35.13 -8.53 6.28
C GLU A 142 36.50 -7.89 6.06
N ILE A 143 36.80 -6.80 6.79
CA ILE A 143 38.18 -6.27 6.91
C ILE A 143 39.13 -7.37 7.42
N ALA A 144 38.64 -8.24 8.31
CA ALA A 144 39.43 -9.36 8.77
C ALA A 144 39.54 -10.50 7.74
N ASN A 145 38.56 -10.76 6.87
CA ASN A 145 38.41 -12.07 6.21
C ASN A 145 38.21 -12.14 4.68
N ALA A 146 38.13 -11.04 3.92
CA ALA A 146 37.96 -11.12 2.46
C ALA A 146 39.25 -11.67 1.77
N PRO A 147 39.28 -12.89 1.17
CA PRO A 147 38.39 -13.31 0.07
C PRO A 147 37.96 -14.81 0.05
N LEU A 148 36.76 -15.12 -0.46
CA LEU A 148 36.34 -16.33 -1.21
C LEU A 148 34.82 -16.53 -0.99
N LYS A 149 34.01 -16.38 -2.04
CA LYS A 149 32.76 -17.16 -2.30
C LYS A 149 31.98 -16.52 -3.46
N LEU A 150 32.07 -17.17 -4.60
CA LEU A 150 31.31 -16.91 -5.81
C LEU A 150 31.09 -18.31 -6.40
N LEU A 151 29.83 -18.75 -6.55
CA LEU A 151 29.31 -19.87 -7.35
C LEU A 151 28.19 -20.61 -6.62
N GLU A 152 26.93 -20.36 -7.03
CA GLU A 152 25.99 -21.35 -7.60
C GLU A 152 24.52 -20.93 -7.41
N GLY A 153 23.67 -21.26 -8.39
CA GLY A 153 22.23 -20.96 -8.34
C GLY A 153 21.39 -21.72 -9.37
N LYS A 154 20.07 -21.43 -9.30
CA LYS A 154 18.89 -21.83 -10.14
C LYS A 154 18.29 -23.23 -9.86
N GLY A 155 16.96 -23.48 -9.99
CA GLY A 155 15.81 -22.72 -10.52
C GLY A 155 14.45 -23.45 -10.29
N LEU A 156 13.33 -22.86 -10.76
CA LEU A 156 11.90 -23.25 -10.57
C LEU A 156 11.19 -23.61 -11.91
N ALA A 157 10.06 -24.33 -11.86
CA ALA A 157 9.03 -24.42 -12.91
C ALA A 157 7.63 -24.83 -12.36
N SER A 158 6.60 -24.92 -13.22
CA SER A 158 5.25 -24.28 -13.16
C SER A 158 3.95 -25.16 -13.22
N THR A 159 2.79 -24.52 -12.88
CA THR A 159 1.30 -24.57 -13.20
C THR A 159 0.66 -25.60 -14.20
N PRO A 160 -0.68 -25.68 -14.57
CA PRO A 160 -2.01 -25.16 -14.07
C PRO A 160 -3.34 -26.04 -14.28
N ARG A 161 -4.52 -25.49 -13.84
CA ARG A 161 -5.97 -25.41 -14.31
C ARG A 161 -6.97 -26.56 -14.71
N ALA A 162 -8.13 -26.57 -13.99
CA ALA A 162 -9.61 -26.49 -14.28
C ALA A 162 -10.41 -27.24 -15.39
N SER A 163 -11.68 -27.63 -15.09
CA SER A 163 -12.96 -27.28 -15.78
C SER A 163 -14.23 -27.97 -15.18
N LEU A 164 -15.45 -27.48 -15.51
CA LEU A 164 -16.81 -27.99 -15.14
C LEU A 164 -17.80 -27.71 -16.30
N THR A 165 -18.92 -28.46 -16.41
CA THR A 165 -20.08 -28.11 -17.29
C THR A 165 -21.39 -28.78 -16.81
N GLU A 166 -22.54 -28.21 -17.22
CA GLU A 166 -23.92 -28.35 -16.71
C GLU A 166 -24.95 -28.76 -17.82
N LYS A 167 -26.24 -28.96 -17.48
CA LYS A 167 -27.39 -29.21 -18.40
C LYS A 167 -28.77 -28.74 -17.83
N LYS A 168 -29.81 -28.57 -18.67
CA LYS A 168 -31.05 -27.76 -18.43
C LYS A 168 -32.42 -28.45 -18.78
N GLY A 169 -33.55 -27.87 -18.29
CA GLY A 169 -34.98 -28.02 -18.67
C GLY A 169 -35.89 -26.94 -17.99
N THR A 170 -37.12 -26.69 -18.50
CA THR A 170 -38.11 -25.60 -18.20
C THR A 170 -37.59 -24.16 -18.41
N THR A 171 -38.32 -23.30 -19.14
CA THR A 171 -37.84 -21.94 -19.46
C THR A 171 -38.54 -20.87 -18.66
N ASN A 172 -38.24 -20.82 -17.37
CA ASN A 172 -38.07 -19.51 -16.76
C ASN A 172 -37.01 -18.78 -17.58
N LEU A 173 -37.38 -17.62 -18.13
CA LEU A 173 -36.43 -16.80 -18.86
C LEU A 173 -35.69 -15.99 -17.81
N THR A 174 -34.50 -16.48 -17.51
CA THR A 174 -33.57 -15.80 -16.63
C THR A 174 -32.64 -14.96 -17.49
N PHE A 175 -32.63 -13.66 -17.23
CA PHE A 175 -31.71 -12.74 -17.87
C PHE A 175 -30.69 -12.28 -16.85
N GLU A 176 -29.42 -12.41 -17.20
CA GLU A 176 -28.32 -12.00 -16.33
C GLU A 176 -27.64 -10.78 -16.95
N LYS A 177 -27.39 -9.76 -16.13
CA LYS A 177 -26.60 -8.59 -16.52
C LYS A 177 -25.67 -8.20 -15.39
N THR A 178 -24.38 -8.15 -15.69
CA THR A 178 -23.36 -7.65 -14.77
C THR A 178 -23.12 -6.16 -15.00
N PHE A 179 -23.25 -5.38 -13.93
CA PHE A 179 -22.92 -3.96 -13.91
C PHE A 179 -21.61 -3.76 -13.15
N ASN A 180 -20.66 -3.09 -13.79
CA ASN A 180 -19.37 -2.75 -13.18
C ASN A 180 -19.43 -1.29 -12.74
N LEU A 181 -19.47 -1.05 -11.44
CA LEU A 181 -19.47 0.28 -10.85
C LEU A 181 -18.10 0.57 -10.23
N PRO A 182 -17.31 1.50 -10.77
CA PRO A 182 -16.13 1.98 -10.06
C PRO A 182 -16.59 2.72 -8.79
N LEU A 183 -16.06 2.34 -7.63
CA LEU A 183 -16.41 2.99 -6.36
C LEU A 183 -15.52 4.20 -6.03
N THR A 184 -14.56 4.51 -6.91
CA THR A 184 -13.72 5.70 -6.84
C THR A 184 -14.53 6.93 -7.23
N GLY A 185 -14.75 7.83 -6.26
CA GLY A 185 -15.32 9.15 -6.52
C GLY A 185 -16.81 9.16 -6.79
N ILE A 186 -17.57 8.23 -6.18
CA ILE A 186 -19.03 8.20 -6.17
C ILE A 186 -19.56 9.54 -5.60
N PRO A 187 -20.04 10.49 -6.44
CA PRO A 187 -20.38 11.83 -5.97
C PRO A 187 -21.86 11.97 -5.62
N LYS A 188 -22.66 10.94 -5.85
CA LYS A 188 -24.11 10.97 -5.65
C LYS A 188 -24.51 9.90 -4.65
N ARG A 189 -25.57 10.17 -3.90
CA ARG A 189 -26.13 9.18 -2.98
C ARG A 189 -26.89 8.07 -3.73
N LEU A 190 -27.52 8.41 -4.86
CA LEU A 190 -28.42 7.56 -5.64
C LEU A 190 -27.91 7.37 -7.09
N TYR A 191 -27.87 6.11 -7.54
CA TYR A 191 -27.43 5.69 -8.87
C TYR A 191 -28.54 4.94 -9.60
N PRO A 192 -29.21 5.56 -10.58
CA PRO A 192 -30.19 4.86 -11.40
C PRO A 192 -29.47 3.90 -12.36
N MET A 193 -29.95 2.66 -12.42
CA MET A 193 -29.43 1.58 -13.25
C MET A 193 -30.52 1.16 -14.24
N PRO A 194 -30.63 1.85 -15.38
CA PRO A 194 -31.66 1.56 -16.37
C PRO A 194 -31.39 0.21 -17.03
N TRP A 195 -32.40 -0.66 -17.07
CA TRP A 195 -32.32 -1.94 -17.73
C TRP A 195 -33.66 -2.37 -18.30
N LYS A 196 -33.74 -2.41 -19.64
CA LYS A 196 -34.88 -2.97 -20.37
C LYS A 196 -34.48 -4.31 -20.97
N ILE A 197 -35.31 -5.32 -20.77
CA ILE A 197 -35.09 -6.69 -21.23
C ILE A 197 -35.95 -6.93 -22.47
N ASN A 198 -35.28 -7.16 -23.60
CA ASN A 198 -35.95 -7.57 -24.83
C ASN A 198 -36.13 -9.09 -24.82
N ILE A 199 -37.37 -9.56 -24.97
CA ILE A 199 -37.66 -10.99 -24.98
C ILE A 199 -37.38 -11.56 -26.37
N PRO A 200 -36.43 -12.50 -26.52
CA PRO A 200 -36.07 -13.03 -27.83
C PRO A 200 -37.23 -13.82 -28.44
N GLY A 201 -37.57 -13.51 -29.70
CA GLY A 201 -38.61 -14.23 -30.46
C GLY A 201 -40.06 -13.94 -30.04
N GLY A 202 -40.29 -12.93 -29.21
CA GLY A 202 -41.64 -12.47 -28.83
C GLY A 202 -42.01 -11.13 -29.47
N THR A 203 -43.31 -10.83 -29.47
CA THR A 203 -43.86 -9.50 -29.78
C THR A 203 -44.14 -8.67 -28.52
N ALA A 204 -43.82 -9.22 -27.35
CA ALA A 204 -43.99 -8.56 -26.06
C ALA A 204 -43.17 -7.25 -25.97
N GLU A 205 -43.73 -6.26 -25.29
CA GLU A 205 -43.01 -5.03 -24.97
C GLU A 205 -41.78 -5.33 -24.07
N PRO A 206 -40.70 -4.55 -24.17
CA PRO A 206 -39.52 -4.74 -23.32
C PRO A 206 -39.90 -4.64 -21.84
N VAL A 207 -39.48 -5.64 -21.05
CA VAL A 207 -39.74 -5.66 -19.61
C VAL A 207 -38.76 -4.71 -18.91
N ASP A 208 -39.27 -3.76 -18.13
CA ASP A 208 -38.44 -2.85 -17.35
C ASP A 208 -37.95 -3.55 -16.07
N ALA A 209 -36.63 -3.72 -15.96
CA ALA A 209 -35.90 -4.30 -14.84
C ALA A 209 -34.95 -3.27 -14.22
N SER A 210 -35.25 -1.98 -14.39
CA SER A 210 -34.47 -0.88 -13.83
C SER A 210 -34.56 -0.85 -12.31
N PHE A 211 -33.44 -0.49 -11.67
CA PHE A 211 -33.35 -0.34 -10.22
C PHE A 211 -32.46 0.86 -9.90
N SER A 212 -32.38 1.25 -8.63
CA SER A 212 -31.44 2.27 -8.17
C SER A 212 -30.60 1.76 -7.00
N ILE A 213 -29.35 2.18 -6.94
CA ILE A 213 -28.44 1.89 -5.83
C ILE A 213 -28.31 3.15 -4.98
N LEU A 214 -28.55 3.04 -3.69
CA LEU A 214 -28.34 4.08 -2.70
C LEU A 214 -27.15 3.69 -1.81
N PHE A 215 -26.20 4.59 -1.65
CA PHE A 215 -25.15 4.45 -0.63
C PHE A 215 -25.48 5.34 0.56
N ASP A 216 -25.33 4.83 1.78
CA ASP A 216 -25.63 5.62 2.99
C ASP A 216 -24.66 6.80 3.16
N GLU A 217 -23.43 6.66 2.65
CA GLU A 217 -22.37 7.65 2.79
C GLU A 217 -21.79 8.00 1.42
N VAL A 218 -21.71 9.30 1.12
CA VAL A 218 -21.04 9.79 -0.09
C VAL A 218 -19.53 9.81 0.15
N ILE A 219 -18.77 9.22 -0.75
CA ILE A 219 -17.31 9.17 -0.68
C ILE A 219 -16.74 10.41 -1.38
N GLU A 220 -17.00 11.59 -0.84
CA GLU A 220 -16.62 12.87 -1.48
C GLU A 220 -15.16 13.24 -1.25
N LYS A 221 -14.56 12.78 -0.14
CA LYS A 221 -13.26 13.28 0.28
C LYS A 221 -12.13 12.47 -0.36
N THR A 222 -11.68 12.90 -1.53
CA THR A 222 -10.37 12.49 -2.06
C THR A 222 -9.24 13.17 -1.29
N ILE A 223 -8.11 12.47 -1.18
CA ILE A 223 -6.90 13.00 -0.58
C ILE A 223 -6.37 14.13 -1.48
N ASP A 224 -6.10 15.29 -0.87
CA ASP A 224 -5.51 16.41 -1.57
C ASP A 224 -4.06 16.10 -1.95
N LYS A 225 -3.86 15.69 -3.21
CA LYS A 225 -2.55 15.33 -3.78
C LYS A 225 -1.52 16.44 -3.60
N SER A 226 -1.95 17.71 -3.65
CA SER A 226 -1.04 18.87 -3.54
C SER A 226 -0.41 19.02 -2.15
N LYS A 227 -1.07 18.48 -1.12
CA LYS A 227 -0.60 18.54 0.27
C LYS A 227 0.23 17.32 0.67
N MET A 228 0.28 16.31 -0.18
CA MET A 228 0.94 15.05 0.12
C MET A 228 2.46 15.22 -0.06
N LYS A 229 3.18 15.26 1.05
CA LYS A 229 4.65 15.22 1.06
C LYS A 229 5.11 13.76 1.09
N ALA A 230 6.30 13.50 0.59
CA ALA A 230 6.94 12.19 0.68
C ALA A 230 6.96 11.69 2.14
N VAL A 231 6.56 10.44 2.34
CA VAL A 231 6.35 9.82 3.65
C VAL A 231 7.35 8.69 3.87
N SER A 232 8.00 8.65 5.04
CA SER A 232 8.90 7.57 5.45
C SER A 232 8.12 6.30 5.80
N GLY A 233 8.01 5.37 4.85
CA GLY A 233 7.28 4.10 4.98
C GLY A 233 6.62 3.70 3.67
N ILE A 234 5.79 2.66 3.75
CA ILE A 234 4.91 2.23 2.66
C ILE A 234 3.52 2.82 2.93
N LEU A 235 2.80 3.22 1.89
CA LEU A 235 1.44 3.74 2.02
C LEU A 235 0.45 2.73 1.44
N THR A 236 -0.67 2.57 2.12
CA THR A 236 -1.82 1.81 1.61
C THR A 236 -3.12 2.41 2.15
N ARG A 237 -4.27 1.87 1.76
CA ARG A 237 -5.59 2.30 2.24
C ARG A 237 -6.10 1.34 3.31
N PRO A 238 -6.79 1.85 4.35
CA PRO A 238 -7.52 0.99 5.26
C PRO A 238 -8.80 0.46 4.59
N MET A 239 -9.38 -0.60 5.14
CA MET A 239 -10.70 -1.08 4.74
C MET A 239 -11.79 -0.31 5.49
N ARG A 240 -12.91 -0.03 4.81
CA ARG A 240 -14.13 0.52 5.38
C ARG A 240 -15.32 -0.29 4.90
N THR A 241 -16.28 -0.53 5.78
CA THR A 241 -17.57 -1.12 5.41
C THR A 241 -18.57 -0.02 5.16
N ILE A 242 -19.27 -0.08 4.03
CA ILE A 242 -20.37 0.82 3.68
C ILE A 242 -21.65 0.02 3.49
N ASN A 243 -22.78 0.65 3.79
CA ASN A 243 -24.10 0.09 3.53
C ASN A 243 -24.57 0.55 2.15
N MET A 244 -25.00 -0.42 1.35
CA MET A 244 -25.55 -0.25 0.03
C MET A 244 -26.98 -0.77 0.04
N GLN A 245 -27.91 0.06 -0.41
CA GLN A 245 -29.32 -0.29 -0.55
C GLN A 245 -29.68 -0.35 -2.04
N ILE A 246 -30.42 -1.36 -2.45
CA ILE A 246 -30.96 -1.45 -3.81
C ILE A 246 -32.46 -1.27 -3.74
N LEU A 247 -32.95 -0.29 -4.48
CA LEU A 247 -34.37 0.06 -4.62
C LEU A 247 -34.84 -0.43 -5.99
N ALA A 248 -35.60 -1.52 -6.01
CA ALA A 248 -36.23 -2.04 -7.21
C ALA A 248 -37.70 -1.58 -7.25
N ALA A 249 -38.09 -0.92 -8.35
CA ALA A 249 -39.49 -0.59 -8.59
C ALA A 249 -40.13 -1.72 -9.40
N PHE A 250 -41.17 -2.34 -8.86
CA PHE A 250 -42.04 -3.22 -9.61
C PHE A 250 -43.30 -2.44 -9.94
N GLU A 251 -43.57 -2.22 -11.23
CA GLU A 251 -44.89 -1.75 -11.65
C GLU A 251 -45.87 -2.92 -11.51
N GLY A 252 -46.40 -3.08 -10.29
CA GLY A 252 -47.58 -3.91 -10.07
C GLY A 252 -48.75 -3.32 -10.84
N LYS A 253 -49.42 -4.13 -11.66
CA LYS A 253 -50.41 -3.73 -12.67
C LYS A 253 -51.69 -3.02 -12.17
N ASP A 254 -51.80 -2.70 -10.88
CA ASP A 254 -53.07 -2.28 -10.27
C ASP A 254 -53.13 -0.84 -9.72
N THR A 255 -52.08 -0.03 -9.80
CA THR A 255 -52.15 1.39 -9.36
C THR A 255 -52.33 2.35 -10.54
N LYS A 256 -53.55 2.37 -11.12
CA LYS A 256 -54.00 3.37 -12.11
C LYS A 256 -54.20 4.78 -11.51
N THR A 257 -53.24 5.31 -10.75
CA THR A 257 -53.15 6.75 -10.45
C THR A 257 -51.85 7.05 -9.73
N ALA A 258 -50.85 7.59 -10.42
CA ALA A 258 -49.81 8.40 -9.79
C ALA A 258 -49.37 9.54 -10.73
N PRO A 259 -49.07 10.75 -10.20
CA PRO A 259 -48.88 11.97 -10.99
C PRO A 259 -47.43 12.12 -11.47
N ASN A 260 -47.27 12.66 -12.69
CA ASN A 260 -46.03 13.17 -13.24
C ASN A 260 -45.50 14.36 -12.41
N GLU A 261 -44.77 14.17 -11.31
CA GLU A 261 -44.08 15.29 -10.62
C GLU A 261 -43.03 14.79 -9.60
N VAL A 262 -41.90 14.26 -10.07
CA VAL A 262 -40.72 13.97 -9.19
C VAL A 262 -39.41 14.54 -9.78
N SER A 263 -39.48 15.49 -10.71
CA SER A 263 -38.28 16.09 -11.32
C SER A 263 -37.65 17.25 -10.52
N GLU A 264 -38.13 17.60 -9.32
CA GLU A 264 -37.76 18.89 -8.70
C GLU A 264 -37.27 18.86 -7.24
N ILE A 265 -36.78 17.73 -6.73
CA ILE A 265 -36.08 17.69 -5.43
C ILE A 265 -34.56 17.59 -5.65
N LEU A 266 -34.00 18.60 -6.32
CA LEU A 266 -32.59 18.93 -6.21
C LEU A 266 -32.51 20.17 -5.31
N PRO A 267 -31.75 20.17 -4.19
CA PRO A 267 -31.52 21.38 -3.44
C PRO A 267 -30.82 22.38 -4.39
N LYS A 268 -31.46 23.53 -4.64
CA LYS A 268 -30.82 24.65 -5.33
C LYS A 268 -29.55 24.98 -4.57
N ALA A 269 -28.41 24.79 -5.23
CA ALA A 269 -27.12 25.22 -4.72
C ALA A 269 -27.21 26.73 -4.45
N GLU A 270 -27.03 27.09 -3.20
CA GLU A 270 -27.01 28.47 -2.73
C GLU A 270 -25.79 29.16 -3.36
N GLU A 271 -26.04 30.01 -4.35
CA GLU A 271 -25.02 30.84 -4.99
C GLU A 271 -24.42 31.77 -3.94
N ALA A 272 -23.20 31.44 -3.48
CA ALA A 272 -22.38 32.33 -2.69
C ALA A 272 -22.04 33.57 -3.54
N LYS A 273 -22.73 34.67 -3.25
CA LYS A 273 -22.36 36.02 -3.70
C LYS A 273 -20.92 36.29 -3.27
N LYS A 274 -20.06 36.46 -4.26
CA LYS A 274 -18.70 36.94 -4.14
C LYS A 274 -18.79 38.46 -4.22
N ASP A 275 -18.87 39.11 -3.08
CA ASP A 275 -18.75 40.57 -3.03
C ASP A 275 -17.27 40.93 -3.21
N ASP A 276 -17.05 41.72 -4.25
CA ASP A 276 -15.79 42.37 -4.58
C ASP A 276 -15.40 43.35 -3.46
N ALA A 277 -14.21 43.16 -2.89
CA ALA A 277 -13.55 44.17 -2.07
C ALA A 277 -12.10 44.29 -2.53
N GLU A 278 -11.95 45.14 -3.53
CA GLU A 278 -10.76 45.88 -3.89
C GLU A 278 -10.32 46.75 -2.70
N ASN A 279 -9.09 46.59 -2.21
CA ASN A 279 -8.33 47.65 -1.55
C ASN A 279 -6.86 47.25 -1.33
N ASP A 280 -6.01 47.80 -2.19
CA ASP A 280 -4.73 48.45 -1.93
C ASP A 280 -3.99 48.16 -0.60
N GLU A 281 -2.80 47.58 -0.77
CA GLU A 281 -1.57 47.85 0.01
C GLU A 281 -1.19 49.35 -0.05
N PRO A 282 -0.26 49.92 0.77
CA PRO A 282 0.78 49.25 1.56
C PRO A 282 1.11 49.87 2.95
N SER A 283 2.08 49.22 3.62
CA SER A 283 3.22 49.87 4.31
C SER A 283 3.10 50.29 5.78
N LYS A 284 4.04 49.70 6.54
CA LYS A 284 4.91 50.28 7.60
C LYS A 284 4.37 50.46 9.02
N LYS A 285 5.24 49.99 9.93
CA LYS A 285 5.67 50.58 11.21
C LYS A 285 4.68 50.43 12.38
N GLU A 286 5.06 49.75 13.46
CA GLU A 286 6.01 50.17 14.52
C GLU A 286 5.18 50.55 15.77
N LYS A 287 5.51 49.92 16.93
CA LYS A 287 5.07 50.29 18.31
C LYS A 287 3.58 50.01 18.60
N MET A 288 3.08 49.80 19.82
CA MET A 288 3.52 49.65 21.22
C MET A 288 2.22 49.18 21.94
N LEU A 289 2.28 48.22 22.87
CA LEU A 289 2.11 48.42 24.32
C LEU A 289 0.70 48.84 24.81
N GLN A 290 0.31 48.26 25.96
CA GLN A 290 -0.82 48.56 26.88
C GLN A 290 -2.13 47.78 26.63
N GLN A 291 -2.56 46.93 27.58
CA GLN A 291 -3.32 47.24 28.83
C GLN A 291 -4.63 47.97 28.48
N GLU A 292 -5.80 47.71 29.03
CA GLU A 292 -6.30 46.92 30.16
C GLU A 292 -7.83 46.94 29.98
N ASP A 293 -8.47 45.85 30.37
CA ASP A 293 -9.74 45.81 31.10
C ASP A 293 -11.06 46.47 30.63
N ASP A 294 -12.11 45.80 31.11
CA ASP A 294 -13.47 46.25 31.38
C ASP A 294 -14.52 46.28 30.26
N ALA A 295 -15.26 45.17 30.23
CA ALA A 295 -16.69 45.12 30.54
C ALA A 295 -17.62 46.09 29.81
N VAL A 296 -18.31 45.60 28.77
CA VAL A 296 -19.65 46.09 28.43
C VAL A 296 -20.62 44.94 28.16
N LYS A 297 -21.64 44.92 29.02
CA LYS A 297 -22.86 44.13 28.97
C LYS A 297 -23.69 44.42 27.71
N LYS A 298 -24.58 43.46 27.43
CA LYS A 298 -25.87 43.58 26.71
C LYS A 298 -25.79 43.80 25.20
N ASN A 299 -26.15 42.75 24.46
CA ASN A 299 -27.18 42.88 23.44
C ASN A 299 -27.95 41.56 23.27
N THR A 300 -29.02 41.45 24.07
CA THR A 300 -30.16 40.58 23.80
C THR A 300 -30.92 41.21 22.64
N LYS A 301 -30.83 40.66 21.44
CA LYS A 301 -31.71 41.02 20.32
C LYS A 301 -32.61 39.84 19.99
N THR A 302 -33.86 40.02 20.41
CA THR A 302 -35.08 39.42 19.91
C THR A 302 -34.98 38.99 18.44
N GLN A 303 -35.21 37.71 18.19
CA GLN A 303 -35.58 37.19 16.87
C GLN A 303 -36.98 36.58 16.95
N GLU A 304 -37.71 36.81 15.85
CA GLU A 304 -39.12 36.56 15.61
C GLU A 304 -39.61 35.13 15.85
N PRO A 305 -40.93 34.96 16.05
CA PRO A 305 -41.53 33.64 16.15
C PRO A 305 -41.46 32.92 14.80
N ALA A 306 -40.83 31.75 14.82
CA ALA A 306 -40.79 30.81 13.70
C ALA A 306 -42.20 30.47 13.21
N GLU A 307 -42.48 30.87 11.98
CA GLU A 307 -43.60 30.42 11.19
C GLU A 307 -43.53 28.89 11.04
N LYS A 308 -44.51 28.20 11.64
CA LYS A 308 -44.72 26.77 11.47
C LYS A 308 -45.12 26.51 10.02
N ILE A 309 -44.12 26.32 9.15
CA ILE A 309 -44.32 25.70 7.85
C ILE A 309 -44.78 24.26 8.14
N ALA A 310 -46.04 23.99 7.82
CA ALA A 310 -46.60 22.66 7.90
C ALA A 310 -45.74 21.71 7.06
N LYS A 311 -45.16 20.70 7.70
CA LYS A 311 -44.51 19.59 7.00
C LYS A 311 -45.56 19.00 6.07
N PRO A 312 -45.34 18.95 4.74
CA PRO A 312 -46.27 18.27 3.85
C PRO A 312 -46.36 16.81 4.31
N ASP A 313 -47.60 16.30 4.39
CA ASP A 313 -47.95 14.91 4.71
C ASP A 313 -47.11 13.94 3.88
N THR A 314 -45.99 13.54 4.45
CA THR A 314 -44.99 12.64 3.83
C THR A 314 -45.37 11.18 4.03
N LEU A 315 -46.39 10.91 4.86
CA LEU A 315 -46.85 9.57 5.23
C LEU A 315 -47.82 8.96 4.22
N ALA A 316 -48.45 9.74 3.35
CA ALA A 316 -49.44 9.23 2.38
C ALA A 316 -48.82 8.71 1.06
N TYR A 317 -47.53 8.94 0.82
CA TYR A 317 -46.83 8.48 -0.39
C TYR A 317 -46.03 7.18 -0.19
N GLU A 318 -45.85 6.70 1.05
CA GLU A 318 -45.06 5.48 1.33
C GLU A 318 -45.86 4.18 1.17
N GLU A 319 -47.19 4.20 1.22
CA GLU A 319 -47.99 2.95 1.29
C GLU A 319 -48.39 2.34 -0.06
N ALA A 320 -48.26 3.05 -1.20
CA ALA A 320 -48.83 2.59 -2.48
C ALA A 320 -47.87 1.79 -3.37
N ASN A 321 -46.57 1.76 -3.07
CA ASN A 321 -45.58 1.04 -3.87
C ASN A 321 -44.75 0.15 -2.95
N ALA A 322 -45.06 -1.15 -2.90
CA ALA A 322 -44.22 -2.14 -2.25
C ALA A 322 -42.87 -2.23 -2.99
N ARG A 323 -41.94 -1.33 -2.66
CA ARG A 323 -40.57 -1.34 -3.15
C ARG A 323 -39.83 -2.47 -2.46
N LEU A 324 -39.22 -3.35 -3.23
CA LEU A 324 -38.30 -4.32 -2.65
C LEU A 324 -36.99 -3.57 -2.36
N GLU A 325 -36.61 -3.59 -1.09
CA GLU A 325 -35.37 -3.01 -0.60
C GLU A 325 -34.39 -4.14 -0.24
N TYR A 326 -33.20 -4.08 -0.81
CA TYR A 326 -32.12 -5.03 -0.51
C TYR A 326 -30.97 -4.29 0.16
N HIS A 327 -30.52 -4.77 1.31
CA HIS A 327 -29.40 -4.19 2.04
C HIS A 327 -28.15 -5.07 1.94
N PHE A 328 -27.03 -4.46 1.59
CA PHE A 328 -25.73 -5.11 1.49
C PHE A 328 -24.70 -4.34 2.32
N LEU A 329 -23.93 -5.08 3.12
CA LEU A 329 -22.73 -4.56 3.74
C LEU A 329 -21.54 -4.94 2.86
N ILE A 330 -20.88 -3.94 2.27
CA ILE A 330 -19.71 -4.16 1.42
C ILE A 330 -18.48 -3.52 2.06
N THR A 331 -17.38 -4.27 2.11
CA THR A 331 -16.09 -3.78 2.63
C THR A 331 -15.18 -3.42 1.48
N ILE A 332 -14.74 -2.17 1.43
CA ILE A 332 -13.97 -1.58 0.33
C ILE A 332 -12.76 -0.79 0.86
N PRO A 333 -11.72 -0.55 0.05
CA PRO A 333 -10.64 0.35 0.41
C PRO A 333 -11.15 1.79 0.58
N ASP A 334 -10.81 2.43 1.68
CA ASP A 334 -11.16 3.82 1.95
C ASP A 334 -10.28 4.78 1.14
N THR A 335 -10.84 5.39 0.10
CA THR A 335 -10.12 6.35 -0.77
C THR A 335 -9.80 7.67 -0.06
N SER A 336 -10.43 7.94 1.09
CA SER A 336 -10.28 9.19 1.83
C SER A 336 -9.13 9.17 2.85
N ARG A 337 -8.55 8.00 3.11
CA ARG A 337 -7.53 7.80 4.15
C ARG A 337 -6.35 7.00 3.64
N LEU A 338 -5.17 7.34 4.15
CA LEU A 338 -3.97 6.54 3.97
C LEU A 338 -3.47 6.05 5.31
N ILE A 339 -2.99 4.81 5.34
CA ILE A 339 -2.23 4.27 6.45
C ILE A 339 -0.76 4.16 6.04
N LYS A 340 0.11 4.53 6.98
CA LYS A 340 1.56 4.43 6.84
C LYS A 340 2.03 3.15 7.51
N VAL A 341 2.62 2.25 6.75
CA VAL A 341 3.28 1.04 7.23
C VAL A 341 4.77 1.34 7.38
N GLU A 342 5.21 1.49 8.62
CA GLU A 342 6.59 1.83 8.92
C GLU A 342 7.51 0.60 8.82
N VAL A 343 8.47 0.67 7.92
CA VAL A 343 9.56 -0.31 7.81
C VAL A 343 10.84 0.40 8.22
N LYS A 344 11.26 0.13 9.46
CA LYS A 344 12.44 0.74 10.08
C LYS A 344 13.55 -0.29 10.28
N ARG A 345 14.79 0.18 10.16
CA ARG A 345 15.98 -0.52 10.63
C ARG A 345 15.98 -0.57 12.15
N SER A 346 16.69 -1.53 12.71
CA SER A 346 17.04 -1.55 14.12
C SER A 346 18.54 -1.41 14.27
N SER A 347 18.98 -0.76 15.34
CA SER A 347 20.41 -0.63 15.62
C SER A 347 20.95 -1.90 16.25
N PHE A 348 22.13 -2.34 15.82
CA PHE A 348 22.88 -3.45 16.42
C PHE A 348 22.24 -4.83 16.35
N VAL A 349 21.04 -4.96 15.75
CA VAL A 349 20.35 -6.23 15.61
C VAL A 349 19.79 -6.41 14.22
N LYS A 350 19.81 -7.67 13.78
CA LYS A 350 19.07 -8.12 12.62
C LYS A 350 17.59 -7.85 12.81
N ARG A 351 16.95 -7.17 11.87
CA ARG A 351 15.50 -6.98 11.88
C ARG A 351 14.90 -7.48 10.57
N ALA A 352 13.94 -8.38 10.69
CA ALA A 352 13.15 -8.84 9.56
C ALA A 352 11.74 -8.24 9.66
N ASN A 353 11.34 -7.45 8.67
CA ASN A 353 9.98 -6.96 8.51
C ASN A 353 9.39 -7.59 7.25
N ALA A 354 8.21 -8.19 7.37
CA ALA A 354 7.51 -8.84 6.27
C ALA A 354 6.03 -8.46 6.25
N PRO A 355 5.68 -7.19 5.93
CA PRO A 355 4.29 -6.81 5.71
C PRO A 355 3.73 -7.56 4.49
N LYS A 356 2.60 -8.25 4.69
CA LYS A 356 1.89 -9.00 3.67
C LYS A 356 0.73 -8.18 3.15
N PHE A 357 0.65 -8.09 1.82
CA PHE A 357 -0.42 -7.38 1.14
C PHE A 357 -1.23 -8.35 0.28
N VAL A 358 -2.54 -8.15 0.23
CA VAL A 358 -3.42 -8.86 -0.71
C VAL A 358 -4.10 -7.79 -1.53
N SER A 359 -3.80 -7.74 -2.84
CA SER A 359 -4.30 -6.73 -3.76
C SER A 359 -4.05 -5.29 -3.25
N GLY A 360 -2.83 -5.00 -2.79
CA GLY A 360 -2.46 -3.68 -2.27
C GLY A 360 -2.90 -3.39 -0.84
N LEU A 361 -3.76 -4.21 -0.22
CA LEU A 361 -4.25 -4.01 1.15
C LEU A 361 -3.38 -4.74 2.17
N LEU A 362 -3.02 -4.06 3.27
CA LEU A 362 -2.26 -4.68 4.35
C LEU A 362 -3.12 -5.70 5.11
N THR A 363 -2.67 -6.95 5.14
CA THR A 363 -3.38 -8.04 5.86
C THR A 363 -2.64 -8.46 7.13
N GLU A 364 -1.30 -8.43 7.10
CA GLU A 364 -0.46 -8.83 8.21
C GLU A 364 0.82 -7.99 8.22
N ASN A 365 1.31 -7.64 9.41
CA ASN A 365 2.62 -7.00 9.57
C ASN A 365 3.45 -7.80 10.57
N SER A 366 4.31 -8.70 10.07
CA SER A 366 5.21 -9.50 10.90
C SER A 366 6.55 -8.78 11.07
N ILE A 367 6.94 -8.55 12.32
CA ILE A 367 8.20 -7.92 12.71
C ILE A 367 8.93 -8.88 13.64
N THR A 368 10.07 -9.39 13.18
CA THR A 368 10.98 -10.20 14.00
C THR A 368 12.20 -9.38 14.34
N LYS A 369 12.40 -9.13 15.63
CA LYS A 369 13.50 -8.34 16.18
C LYS A 369 14.05 -9.03 17.43
N PRO A 370 15.30 -9.53 17.42
CA PRO A 370 15.97 -10.01 18.63
C PRO A 370 16.35 -8.84 19.54
N SER A 371 16.81 -9.14 20.75
CA SER A 371 17.10 -8.13 21.77
C SER A 371 18.23 -7.18 21.35
N GLU A 372 17.97 -5.88 21.33
CA GLU A 372 19.00 -4.84 21.03
C GLU A 372 20.14 -4.84 22.04
N ILE A 373 19.84 -5.19 23.30
CA ILE A 373 20.84 -5.27 24.37
C ILE A 373 21.83 -6.40 24.09
N GLU A 374 21.35 -7.51 23.54
CA GLU A 374 22.22 -8.64 23.15
C GLU A 374 23.14 -8.26 22.00
N GLY A 375 22.61 -7.58 20.98
CA GLY A 375 23.40 -7.04 19.87
C GLY A 375 24.46 -6.05 20.33
N PHE A 376 24.10 -5.12 21.22
CA PHE A 376 25.02 -4.13 21.76
C PHE A 376 26.13 -4.77 22.61
N ALA A 377 25.79 -5.73 23.49
CA ALA A 377 26.76 -6.44 24.32
C ALA A 377 27.76 -7.26 23.49
N ALA A 378 27.40 -7.68 22.28
CA ALA A 378 28.28 -8.40 21.37
C ALA A 378 29.37 -7.52 20.73
N ILE A 379 29.19 -6.19 20.66
CA ILE A 379 30.12 -5.28 19.97
C ILE A 379 31.50 -5.26 20.65
N PRO A 380 31.63 -5.00 21.97
CA PRO A 380 32.94 -5.01 22.63
C PRO A 380 33.62 -6.38 22.52
N VAL A 381 32.85 -7.47 22.62
CA VAL A 381 33.36 -8.84 22.50
C VAL A 381 33.91 -9.11 21.09
N GLY A 382 33.19 -8.66 20.05
CA GLY A 382 33.62 -8.77 18.66
C GLY A 382 34.90 -7.97 18.39
N ILE A 383 34.97 -6.73 18.86
CA ILE A 383 36.16 -5.87 18.74
C ILE A 383 37.35 -6.50 19.48
N GLY A 384 37.15 -6.99 20.70
CA GLY A 384 38.20 -7.66 21.47
C GLY A 384 38.75 -8.89 20.74
N LYS A 385 37.86 -9.73 20.18
CA LYS A 385 38.28 -10.88 19.36
C LYS A 385 39.05 -10.45 18.11
N ALA A 386 38.58 -9.42 17.40
CA ALA A 386 39.25 -8.91 16.21
C ALA A 386 40.67 -8.40 16.53
N LEU A 387 40.83 -7.59 17.59
CA LEU A 387 42.12 -7.06 18.04
C LEU A 387 43.10 -8.17 18.46
N ILE A 388 42.62 -9.20 19.16
CA ILE A 388 43.46 -10.35 19.55
C ILE A 388 43.85 -11.21 18.33
N SER A 389 42.99 -11.29 17.32
CA SER A 389 43.22 -12.14 16.15
C SER A 389 44.26 -11.59 15.17
N ILE A 390 44.47 -10.26 15.12
CA ILE A 390 45.44 -9.63 14.19
C ILE A 390 46.88 -10.07 14.49
N PRO A 391 47.40 -9.98 15.74
CA PRO A 391 48.72 -10.49 16.07
C PRO A 391 48.88 -11.99 15.78
N ALA A 392 47.85 -12.79 16.11
CA ALA A 392 47.89 -14.24 15.88
C ALA A 392 48.02 -14.57 14.37
N ARG A 393 47.33 -13.83 13.50
CA ARG A 393 47.41 -14.00 12.04
C ARG A 393 48.75 -13.56 11.47
N LEU A 394 49.31 -12.45 11.95
CA LEU A 394 50.66 -12.00 11.57
C LEU A 394 51.73 -13.02 12.00
N LEU A 395 51.56 -13.64 13.17
CA LEU A 395 52.43 -14.75 13.61
C LEU A 395 52.28 -15.97 12.70
N THR A 396 51.07 -16.39 12.35
CA THR A 396 50.90 -17.53 11.42
C THR A 396 51.47 -17.23 10.03
N PHE A 397 51.35 -16.00 9.53
CA PHE A 397 51.92 -15.59 8.25
C PHE A 397 53.45 -15.61 8.28
N THR A 398 54.07 -15.07 9.33
CA THR A 398 55.53 -15.12 9.49
C THR A 398 56.05 -16.55 9.63
N VAL A 399 55.32 -17.43 10.34
CA VAL A 399 55.66 -18.86 10.44
C VAL A 399 55.50 -19.57 9.11
N GLN A 400 54.42 -19.33 8.37
CA GLN A 400 54.19 -19.93 7.05
C GLN A 400 55.26 -19.48 6.04
N ASN A 401 55.57 -18.17 5.97
CA ASN A 401 56.62 -17.66 5.08
C ASN A 401 57.99 -18.24 5.43
N LYS A 402 58.33 -18.34 6.72
CA LYS A 402 59.59 -18.99 7.14
C LYS A 402 59.63 -20.48 6.80
N LYS A 403 58.50 -21.17 6.87
CA LYS A 403 58.42 -22.58 6.46
C LYS A 403 58.62 -22.72 4.95
N THR A 404 57.99 -21.87 4.15
CA THR A 404 58.17 -21.85 2.69
C THR A 404 59.60 -21.49 2.30
N GLU A 405 60.23 -20.50 2.94
CA GLU A 405 61.65 -20.18 2.75
C GLU A 405 62.55 -21.37 3.12
N LEU A 406 62.26 -22.05 4.22
CA LEU A 406 63.03 -23.22 4.64
C LEU A 406 62.86 -24.41 3.67
N GLU A 407 61.68 -24.61 3.11
CA GLU A 407 61.44 -25.61 2.07
C GLU A 407 62.17 -25.26 0.77
N LEU A 408 62.15 -23.99 0.35
CA LEU A 408 62.93 -23.50 -0.81
C LEU A 408 64.45 -23.66 -0.60
N GLN A 409 64.96 -23.34 0.59
CA GLN A 409 66.38 -23.53 0.92
C GLN A 409 66.78 -25.01 0.88
N LYS A 410 65.93 -25.91 1.41
CA LYS A 410 66.17 -27.36 1.33
C LYS A 410 66.20 -27.85 -0.12
N GLN A 411 65.30 -27.34 -0.97
CA GLN A 411 65.29 -27.69 -2.40
C GLN A 411 66.56 -27.21 -3.12
N LEU A 412 67.01 -25.97 -2.85
CA LEU A 412 68.26 -25.45 -3.42
C LEU A 412 69.48 -26.28 -3.00
N LEU A 413 69.55 -26.67 -1.72
CA LEU A 413 70.64 -27.49 -1.20
C LEU A 413 70.63 -28.89 -1.83
N ALA A 414 69.44 -29.51 -1.99
CA ALA A 414 69.31 -30.79 -2.67
C ALA A 414 69.77 -30.71 -4.14
N LEU A 415 69.42 -29.64 -4.86
CA LEU A 415 69.87 -29.41 -6.23
C LEU A 415 71.40 -29.21 -6.32
N GLN A 416 72.01 -28.49 -5.38
CA GLN A 416 73.46 -28.33 -5.32
C GLN A 416 74.19 -29.66 -5.07
N GLN A 417 73.65 -30.50 -4.19
CA GLN A 417 74.20 -31.84 -3.94
C GLN A 417 74.09 -32.74 -5.18
N GLU A 418 73.00 -32.63 -5.93
CA GLU A 418 72.84 -33.38 -7.18
C GLU A 418 73.84 -32.91 -8.26
N ALA A 419 74.06 -31.60 -8.39
CA ALA A 419 75.06 -31.03 -9.29
C ALA A 419 76.50 -31.47 -8.93
N ALA A 420 76.87 -31.39 -7.65
CA ALA A 420 78.19 -31.83 -7.18
C ALA A 420 78.44 -33.32 -7.43
N LYS A 421 77.41 -34.17 -7.31
CA LYS A 421 77.50 -35.58 -7.68
C LYS A 421 77.72 -35.79 -9.18
N LYS A 422 77.13 -34.95 -10.04
CA LYS A 422 77.33 -35.02 -11.50
C LYS A 422 78.76 -34.61 -11.88
N ASP A 423 79.31 -33.56 -11.26
CA ASP A 423 80.67 -33.09 -11.57
C ASP A 423 81.76 -34.06 -11.06
N GLY A 424 81.56 -34.71 -9.91
CA GLY A 424 82.49 -35.72 -9.39
C GLY A 424 82.59 -37.01 -10.22
N LEU A 425 81.67 -37.22 -11.17
CA LEU A 425 81.68 -38.35 -12.11
C LEU A 425 82.45 -38.04 -13.42
N VAL A 426 82.90 -36.80 -13.64
CA VAL A 426 83.67 -36.39 -14.82
C VAL A 426 85.20 -36.54 -14.62
N GLY A 427 85.63 -36.86 -13.40
CA GLY A 427 87.04 -37.05 -13.03
C GLY A 427 87.51 -38.50 -12.91
N ARG A 428 86.91 -39.44 -13.65
CA ARG A 428 87.40 -40.83 -13.75
C ARG A 428 87.59 -41.25 -15.20
#